data_AF-A0A847AP66-F1
#
_entry.id   AF-A0A847AP66-F1
#
_cell.length_a   1.000
_cell.length_b   1.000
_cell.length_c   1.000
_cell.angle_alpha   90.00
_cell.angle_beta   90.00
_cell.angle_gamma   90.00
#
_symmetry.space_group_name_H-M   'P 1'
#
loop_
_entity.id
_entity.type
_entity.pdbx_description
1 polymer ?
#
loop_
_entity_poly.entity_id
_entity_poly.type
_entity_poly.pdbx_seq_one_letter_code
_entity_poly.pdbx_strand_id
1 'polypeptide(L)' 'MQAYIFPGQGAQYPGMGKDLYKKSAEAKKQFDISAGILGFNIAEIMFEGTAGELKETKVTQPAIFLHSVLLA' A
#
# COMPACT_ATOMS: atom_id res chain seq x y z
N MET A 1 1.93 26.86 -8.48
CA MET A 1 1.55 26.27 -7.17
C MET A 1 1.08 24.85 -7.41
N GLN A 2 1.58 23.87 -6.66
CA GLN A 2 1.17 22.47 -6.78
C GLN A 2 0.44 22.05 -5.50
N ALA A 3 -0.63 21.26 -5.66
CA ALA A 3 -1.40 20.68 -4.56
C ALA A 3 -1.43 19.17 -4.74
N TYR A 4 -1.14 18.44 -3.66
CA TYR A 4 -1.20 16.98 -3.63
C TYR A 4 -2.51 16.56 -2.97
N ILE A 5 -3.20 15.60 -3.59
CA ILE A 5 -4.46 15.04 -3.09
C ILE A 5 -4.24 13.55 -2.89
N PHE A 6 -4.47 13.08 -1.67
CA PHE A 6 -4.31 11.69 -1.31
C PHE A 6 -5.69 11.01 -1.21
N PRO A 7 -5.90 9.86 -1.85
CA PRO A 7 -7.17 9.15 -1.80
C PRO A 7 -7.43 8.55 -0.41
N GLY A 8 -8.72 8.40 -0.06
CA GLY A 8 -9.17 7.75 1.17
C GLY A 8 -9.63 6.32 0.95
N GLN A 9 -10.16 5.71 2.02
CA GLN A 9 -10.75 4.38 2.02
C GLN A 9 -11.79 4.21 0.89
N GLY A 10 -11.69 3.12 0.14
CA GLY A 10 -12.50 2.85 -1.06
C GLY A 10 -11.69 2.86 -2.36
N ALA A 11 -10.49 3.48 -2.36
CA ALA A 11 -9.62 3.54 -3.53
C ALA A 11 -8.69 2.33 -3.73
N GLN A 12 -8.69 1.37 -2.79
CA GLN A 12 -7.83 0.18 -2.84
C GLN A 12 -8.29 -0.83 -3.90
N TYR A 13 -7.33 -1.52 -4.52
CA TYR A 13 -7.57 -2.55 -5.53
C TYR A 13 -6.48 -3.62 -5.52
N PRO A 14 -6.78 -4.89 -5.89
CA PRO A 14 -5.77 -5.95 -6.00
C PRO A 14 -4.65 -5.58 -6.98
N GLY A 15 -3.40 -5.80 -6.58
CA GLY A 15 -2.21 -5.46 -7.36
C GLY A 15 -1.65 -4.05 -7.10
N MET A 16 -2.31 -3.24 -6.26
CA MET A 16 -1.83 -1.89 -5.95
C MET A 16 -0.42 -1.91 -5.35
N GLY A 17 0.43 -0.95 -5.74
CA GLY A 17 1.79 -0.82 -5.21
C GLY A 17 2.84 -1.79 -5.77
N LYS A 18 2.45 -2.81 -6.55
CA LYS A 18 3.38 -3.80 -7.13
C LYS A 18 4.43 -3.16 -8.04
N ASP A 19 4.02 -2.15 -8.80
CA ASP A 19 4.91 -1.38 -9.67
C ASP A 19 5.88 -0.50 -8.89
N LEU A 20 5.41 0.16 -7.81
CA LEU A 20 6.25 0.96 -6.93
C LEU A 20 7.33 0.09 -6.28
N TYR A 21 6.93 -1.09 -5.76
CA TYR A 21 7.84 -2.07 -5.16
C TYR A 21 8.94 -2.52 -6.12
N LYS A 22 8.61 -2.76 -7.40
CA LYS A 22 9.57 -3.25 -8.40
C LYS A 22 10.50 -2.16 -8.92
N LYS A 23 10.02 -0.92 -9.03
CA LYS A 23 10.73 0.17 -9.72
C LYS A 23 11.53 1.08 -8.79
N SER A 24 11.26 1.06 -7.49
CA SER A 24 11.95 1.93 -6.51
C SER A 24 12.54 1.11 -5.36
N ALA A 25 13.86 1.21 -5.18
CA ALA A 25 14.56 0.58 -4.06
C ALA A 25 14.10 1.12 -2.70
N GLU A 26 13.77 2.41 -2.63
CA GLU A 26 13.23 3.02 -1.41
C GLU A 26 11.81 2.52 -1.13
N ALA A 27 10.94 2.45 -2.15
CA ALA A 27 9.60 1.88 -1.97
C ALA A 27 9.67 0.43 -1.50
N LYS A 28 10.54 -0.38 -2.11
CA LYS A 28 10.80 -1.76 -1.69
C LYS A 28 11.15 -1.82 -0.19
N LYS A 29 12.10 -1.00 0.26
CA LYS A 29 12.53 -0.95 1.66
C LYS A 29 11.37 -0.58 2.60
N GLN A 30 10.54 0.39 2.24
CA GLN A 30 9.41 0.80 3.06
C GLN A 30 8.32 -0.28 3.15
N PHE A 31 8.03 -0.97 2.04
CA PHE A 31 7.18 -2.17 2.06
C PHE A 31 7.75 -3.25 2.97
N ASP A 32 9.05 -3.54 2.87
CA ASP A 32 9.70 -4.56 3.71
C ASP A 32 9.66 -4.19 5.21
N ILE A 33 9.83 -2.91 5.57
CA ILE A 33 9.71 -2.41 6.95
C ILE A 33 8.27 -2.49 7.47
N SER A 34 7.29 -2.15 6.63
CA SER A 34 5.89 -2.10 7.02
C SER A 34 5.37 -3.45 7.54
N ALA A 35 5.88 -4.56 6.99
CA ALA A 35 5.53 -5.89 7.47
C ALA A 35 5.90 -6.10 8.96
N GLY A 36 7.07 -5.61 9.38
CA GLY A 36 7.53 -5.68 10.76
C GLY A 36 6.73 -4.77 11.71
N ILE A 37 6.31 -3.59 11.25
CA ILE A 37 5.51 -2.65 12.04
C ILE A 37 4.08 -3.15 12.22
N LEU A 38 3.47 -3.68 11.17
CA LEU A 38 2.07 -4.10 11.17
C LEU A 38 1.87 -5.49 11.78
N GLY A 39 2.93 -6.29 11.87
CA GLY A 39 2.84 -7.69 12.33
C GLY A 39 2.25 -8.65 11.30
N PHE A 40 2.05 -8.21 10.06
CA PHE A 40 1.64 -9.03 8.92
C PHE A 40 2.19 -8.46 7.62
N ASN A 41 2.31 -9.30 6.59
CA ASN A 41 2.84 -8.89 5.29
C ASN A 41 1.78 -8.14 4.47
N ILE A 42 1.72 -6.82 4.61
CA ILE A 42 0.76 -6.00 3.86
C ILE A 42 1.04 -6.01 2.35
N ALA A 43 2.29 -6.16 1.92
CA ALA A 43 2.66 -6.17 0.51
C ALA A 43 2.02 -7.36 -0.22
N GLU A 44 2.00 -8.53 0.41
CA GLU A 44 1.35 -9.73 -0.14
C GLU A 44 -0.16 -9.51 -0.36
N ILE A 45 -0.85 -8.95 0.63
CA ILE A 45 -2.29 -8.65 0.51
C ILE A 45 -2.54 -7.58 -0.56
N MET A 46 -1.69 -6.56 -0.65
CA MET A 46 -1.79 -5.52 -1.69
C MET A 46 -1.55 -6.06 -3.10
N PHE A 47 -0.61 -7.00 -3.27
CA PHE A 47 -0.18 -7.46 -4.59
C PHE A 47 -1.03 -8.62 -5.13
N GLU A 48 -1.49 -9.49 -4.23
CA GLU A 48 -2.05 -10.81 -4.59
C GLU A 48 -3.32 -11.14 -3.81
N GLY A 49 -3.65 -10.37 -2.76
CA GLY A 49 -4.85 -10.54 -1.98
C GLY A 49 -6.14 -10.24 -2.76
N THR A 50 -7.23 -10.77 -2.25
CA THR A 50 -8.58 -10.57 -2.79
C THR A 50 -9.10 -9.17 -2.49
N ALA A 51 -10.12 -8.74 -3.24
CA ALA A 51 -10.83 -7.50 -2.95
C ALA A 51 -11.53 -7.51 -1.56
N GLY A 52 -11.80 -8.70 -1.00
CA GLY A 52 -12.37 -8.86 0.34
C GLY A 52 -11.35 -8.54 1.42
N GLU A 53 -10.16 -9.14 1.36
CA GLU A 53 -9.06 -8.89 2.31
C GLU A 53 -8.63 -7.43 2.31
N LEU A 54 -8.57 -6.82 1.12
CA LEU A 54 -8.26 -5.39 0.97
C LEU A 54 -9.34 -4.46 1.54
N LYS A 55 -10.58 -4.93 1.77
CA LYS A 55 -11.66 -4.14 2.40
C LYS A 55 -11.66 -4.22 3.92
N GLU A 56 -10.88 -5.13 4.51
CA GLU A 56 -10.72 -5.15 5.96
C GLU A 56 -10.02 -3.86 6.39
N THR A 57 -10.64 -3.08 7.27
CA THR A 57 -10.13 -1.74 7.64
C THR A 57 -8.69 -1.75 8.15
N LYS A 58 -8.30 -2.82 8.87
CA LYS A 58 -6.91 -3.04 9.33
C LYS A 58 -5.90 -3.20 8.19
N VAL A 59 -6.34 -3.54 6.99
CA VAL A 59 -5.54 -3.62 5.76
C VAL A 59 -5.72 -2.37 4.91
N THR A 60 -6.97 -1.93 4.70
CA THR A 60 -7.28 -0.84 3.76
C THR A 60 -6.56 0.47 4.11
N GLN A 61 -6.62 0.87 5.39
CA GLN A 61 -6.03 2.14 5.81
C GLN A 61 -4.50 2.16 5.65
N PRO A 62 -3.74 1.18 6.18
CA PRO A 62 -2.29 1.17 5.96
C PRO A 62 -1.90 0.95 4.50
N ALA A 63 -2.67 0.18 3.72
CA ALA A 63 -2.37 -0.03 2.29
C ALA A 63 -2.46 1.27 1.49
N ILE A 64 -3.50 2.06 1.72
CA ILE A 64 -3.70 3.35 1.05
C ILE A 64 -2.66 4.36 1.52
N PHE A 65 -2.37 4.42 2.82
CA PHE A 65 -1.34 5.30 3.36
C PHE A 65 0.04 5.00 2.74
N LEU A 66 0.46 3.73 2.80
CA LEU A 66 1.76 3.30 2.29
C LEU A 66 1.89 3.58 0.80
N HIS A 67 0.87 3.24 0.00
CA HIS A 67 0.87 3.54 -1.44
C HIS A 67 0.93 5.04 -1.73
N SER A 68 0.15 5.83 -0.99
CA SER A 68 0.03 7.28 -1.19
C SER A 68 1.35 8.00 -0.91
N VAL A 69 2.01 7.65 0.20
CA VAL A 69 3.29 8.25 0.60
C VAL A 69 4.44 7.83 -0.30
N LEU A 70 4.41 6.59 -0.81
CA LEU A 70 5.45 6.10 -1.73
C LEU A 70 5.33 6.61 -3.16
N LEU A 71 4.15 7.09 -3.56
CA LEU A 71 3.91 7.61 -4.90
C LEU A 71 4.21 9.11 -5.02
N ALA A 72 4.03 9.87 -3.93
CA ALA A 72 4.25 11.31 -3.90
C ALA A 72 5.73 11.68 -3.91
#